data_AF-A0A8C4W471-F1
#
_entry.id   AF-A0A8C4W471-F1
#
_cell.length_a   1.000
_cell.length_b   1.000
_cell.length_c   1.000
_cell.angle_alpha   90.00
_cell.angle_beta   90.00
_cell.angle_gamma   90.00
#
_symmetry.space_group_name_H-M   'P 1'
#
loop_
_entity.id
_entity.type
_entity.pdbx_description
1 polymer ?
#
loop_
_entity_poly.entity_id
_entity_poly.type
_entity_poly.pdbx_seq_one_letter_code
_entity_poly.pdbx_strand_id
1 'polypeptide(L)'
;MKAVIWTDVFQVLVMLSGFIAILIQGSLLVGGPSTALEIAFNHSRINLFDPDPRSRYTFWTFTFGGTMVWLSMYGVNQAQVQRYVACKTENEAKLALLVNQVGLFFIVSSAVGCGIVMFVLYRDCDPLLAGYISAPDQYMPYMVLDIFEKYPGVPGLFLACAYSGTLSTASTSINAMAAVTVEDLVKPNMPSLSPRKLTLISKGLCKCGAGAGQEGSLHLAAWRWGSGNVRLPGPFVMLGGGGKREGGKPLLGFHENGNSLPKTSLCQKHYFSCKNKS
;
A
#
# COMPACT_ATOMS: atom_id res chain seq x y z
N MET A 1 20.76 12.23 -5.31
CA MET A 1 20.47 10.83 -5.68
C MET A 1 20.93 9.84 -4.61
N LYS A 2 22.21 9.83 -4.17
CA LYS A 2 22.71 8.87 -3.16
C LYS A 2 21.89 8.82 -1.85
N ALA A 3 21.50 9.97 -1.30
CA ALA A 3 20.68 10.02 -0.08
C ALA A 3 19.27 9.42 -0.26
N VAL A 4 18.64 9.66 -1.41
CA VAL A 4 17.31 9.14 -1.74
C VAL A 4 17.33 7.61 -1.87
N ILE A 5 18.41 7.07 -2.47
CA ILE A 5 18.58 5.61 -2.62
C ILE A 5 18.70 4.95 -1.23
N TRP A 6 19.45 5.57 -0.31
CA TRP A 6 19.59 5.04 1.05
C TRP A 6 18.27 5.08 1.84
N THR A 7 17.45 6.12 1.67
CA THR A 7 16.12 6.18 2.30
C THR A 7 15.18 5.13 1.73
N ASP A 8 15.23 4.86 0.43
CA ASP A 8 14.42 3.81 -0.20
C ASP A 8 14.82 2.41 0.30
N VAL A 9 16.13 2.15 0.44
CA VAL A 9 16.65 0.89 1.00
C VAL A 9 16.18 0.70 2.45
N PHE A 10 16.32 1.74 3.28
CA PHE A 10 15.85 1.69 4.67
C PHE A 10 14.34 1.41 4.75
N GLN A 11 13.55 2.07 3.92
CA GLN A 11 12.10 1.88 3.89
C GLN A 11 11.71 0.45 3.50
N VAL A 12 12.36 -0.14 2.49
CA VAL A 12 12.11 -1.52 2.10
C VAL A 12 12.44 -2.50 3.23
N LEU A 13 13.57 -2.29 3.92
CA LEU A 13 13.97 -3.13 5.05
C LEU A 13 12.95 -3.07 6.20
N VAL A 14 12.50 -1.86 6.55
CA VAL A 14 11.47 -1.68 7.59
C VAL A 14 10.16 -2.34 7.18
N MET A 15 9.69 -2.14 5.94
CA MET A 15 8.46 -2.75 5.45
C MET A 15 8.54 -4.28 5.47
N LEU A 16 9.63 -4.87 4.98
CA LEU A 16 9.84 -6.31 4.97
C LEU A 16 9.88 -6.89 6.40
N SER A 17 10.59 -6.21 7.32
CA SER A 17 10.62 -6.62 8.72
C SER A 17 9.24 -6.57 9.38
N GLY A 18 8.43 -5.56 9.05
CA GLY A 18 7.05 -5.44 9.52
C GLY A 18 6.15 -6.56 9.02
N PHE A 19 6.21 -6.88 7.72
CA PHE A 19 5.45 -8.02 7.18
C PHE A 19 5.86 -9.35 7.82
N ILE A 20 7.15 -9.60 7.98
CA ILE A 20 7.63 -10.82 8.66
C ILE A 20 7.13 -10.86 10.12
N ALA A 21 7.20 -9.74 10.83
CA ALA A 21 6.71 -9.67 12.21
C ALA A 21 5.20 -9.92 12.32
N ILE A 22 4.39 -9.38 11.39
CA ILE A 22 2.96 -9.64 11.30
C ILE A 22 2.70 -11.12 11.01
N LEU A 23 3.43 -11.72 10.07
CA LEU A 23 3.30 -13.13 9.74
C LEU A 23 3.58 -14.02 10.94
N ILE A 24 4.65 -13.75 11.68
CA ILE A 24 5.03 -14.53 12.87
C ILE A 24 3.96 -14.36 13.95
N GLN A 25 3.68 -13.13 14.38
CA GLN A 25 2.75 -12.89 15.49
C GLN A 25 1.33 -13.27 15.14
N GLY A 26 0.86 -12.93 13.94
CA GLY A 26 -0.48 -13.28 13.49
C GLY A 26 -0.67 -14.79 13.32
N SER A 27 0.34 -15.52 12.82
CA SER A 27 0.28 -16.99 12.78
C SER A 27 0.25 -17.60 14.18
N LEU A 28 1.02 -17.06 15.12
CA LEU A 28 1.02 -17.52 16.52
C LEU A 28 -0.34 -17.30 17.20
N LEU A 29 -0.99 -16.16 16.92
CA LEU A 29 -2.33 -15.89 17.42
C LEU A 29 -3.32 -16.95 16.91
N VAL A 30 -3.31 -17.22 15.60
CA VAL A 30 -4.21 -18.18 14.93
C VAL A 30 -4.00 -19.65 15.35
N GLY A 31 -2.92 -19.96 16.06
CA GLY A 31 -2.59 -21.34 16.49
C GLY A 31 -1.55 -22.02 15.60
N GLY A 32 -0.93 -21.28 14.68
CA GLY A 32 0.17 -21.74 13.84
C GLY A 32 -0.04 -21.38 12.35
N PRO A 33 1.05 -21.34 11.57
CA PRO A 33 0.97 -21.04 10.14
C PRO A 33 0.24 -22.13 9.34
N SER A 34 0.34 -23.39 9.77
CA SER A 34 -0.39 -24.52 9.15
C SER A 34 -1.90 -24.36 9.30
N THR A 35 -2.38 -24.02 10.50
CA THR A 35 -3.79 -23.78 10.78
C THR A 35 -4.33 -22.57 10.01
N ALA A 36 -3.53 -21.50 9.89
CA ALA A 36 -3.91 -20.34 9.09
C ALA A 36 -4.11 -20.69 7.60
N LEU A 37 -3.21 -21.49 7.03
CA LEU A 37 -3.34 -21.96 5.65
C LEU A 37 -4.54 -22.91 5.48
N GLU A 38 -4.72 -23.86 6.38
CA GLU A 38 -5.82 -24.82 6.34
C GLU A 38 -7.19 -24.12 6.36
N ILE A 39 -7.38 -23.14 7.26
CA ILE A 39 -8.62 -22.35 7.31
C ILE A 39 -8.82 -21.57 6.01
N ALA A 40 -7.76 -21.00 5.44
CA ALA A 40 -7.86 -20.26 4.18
C ALA A 40 -8.19 -21.15 2.97
N PHE A 41 -7.67 -22.37 2.92
CA PHE A 41 -8.03 -23.38 1.93
C PHE A 41 -9.48 -23.85 2.10
N ASN A 42 -9.91 -24.16 3.32
CA ASN A 42 -11.26 -24.66 3.61
C ASN A 42 -12.37 -23.65 3.28
N HIS A 43 -12.08 -22.34 3.36
CA HIS A 43 -13.02 -21.28 2.97
C HIS A 43 -12.92 -20.88 1.48
N SER A 44 -12.22 -21.67 0.65
CA SER A 44 -12.02 -21.42 -0.79
C SER A 44 -11.43 -20.03 -1.10
N ARG A 45 -10.66 -19.46 -0.15
CA ARG A 45 -10.00 -18.15 -0.35
C ARG A 45 -8.71 -18.27 -1.15
N ILE A 46 -8.12 -19.46 -1.18
CA ILE A 46 -6.95 -19.79 -1.99
C ILE A 46 -7.44 -20.63 -3.18
N ASN A 47 -7.72 -19.98 -4.30
CA ASN A 47 -7.92 -20.68 -5.57
C ASN A 47 -6.69 -20.43 -6.46
N LEU A 48 -5.85 -21.46 -6.60
CA LEU A 48 -4.59 -21.35 -7.34
C LEU A 48 -4.80 -21.37 -8.86
N PHE A 49 -5.92 -21.90 -9.34
CA PHE A 49 -6.19 -22.02 -10.76
C PHE A 49 -7.69 -21.97 -11.08
N ASP A 50 -8.16 -20.82 -11.55
CA ASP A 50 -9.50 -20.65 -12.13
C ASP A 50 -9.38 -20.35 -13.63
N PRO A 51 -9.80 -21.27 -14.52
CA PRO A 51 -9.75 -21.06 -15.96
C PRO A 51 -10.98 -20.34 -16.53
N ASP A 52 -12.02 -19.97 -15.74
CA ASP A 52 -13.21 -19.28 -16.26
C ASP A 52 -12.87 -17.84 -16.70
N PRO A 53 -12.89 -17.49 -17.99
CA PRO A 53 -12.50 -16.16 -18.48
C PRO A 53 -13.45 -15.03 -18.06
N ARG A 54 -14.61 -15.32 -17.46
CA ARG A 54 -15.61 -14.31 -17.04
C ARG A 54 -15.38 -13.81 -15.61
N SER A 55 -14.58 -14.51 -14.81
CA SER A 55 -14.26 -14.10 -13.46
C SER A 55 -13.13 -13.05 -13.47
N ARG A 56 -13.17 -12.11 -12.51
CA ARG A 56 -12.24 -10.97 -12.46
C ARG A 56 -10.81 -11.38 -12.10
N TYR A 57 -10.64 -12.46 -11.35
CA TYR A 57 -9.36 -12.94 -10.84
C TYR A 57 -9.15 -14.38 -11.29
N THR A 58 -8.59 -14.54 -12.48
CA THR A 58 -8.46 -15.85 -13.16
C THR A 58 -7.06 -16.05 -13.66
N PHE A 59 -6.73 -17.29 -14.01
CA PHE A 59 -5.47 -17.62 -14.66
C PHE A 59 -5.20 -16.72 -15.88
N TRP A 60 -6.23 -16.37 -16.65
CA TRP A 60 -6.11 -15.50 -17.83
C TRP A 60 -5.77 -14.06 -17.46
N THR A 61 -6.46 -13.48 -16.49
CA THR A 61 -6.19 -12.09 -16.05
C THR A 61 -4.82 -11.97 -15.40
N PHE A 62 -4.41 -12.96 -14.60
CA PHE A 62 -3.08 -12.97 -13.99
C PHE A 62 -1.96 -13.19 -15.01
N THR A 63 -2.13 -14.12 -15.94
CA THR A 63 -1.07 -14.45 -16.92
C THR A 63 -0.98 -13.39 -18.01
N PHE A 64 -2.06 -13.12 -18.75
CA PHE A 64 -2.01 -12.17 -19.86
C PHE A 64 -2.10 -10.72 -19.39
N GLY A 65 -3.09 -10.40 -18.54
CA GLY A 65 -3.25 -9.06 -17.99
C GLY A 65 -2.07 -8.65 -17.11
N GLY A 66 -1.65 -9.53 -16.20
CA GLY A 66 -0.48 -9.29 -15.34
C GLY A 66 0.80 -9.12 -16.15
N THR A 67 1.07 -9.99 -17.14
CA THR A 67 2.28 -9.85 -17.98
C THR A 67 2.27 -8.51 -18.73
N MET A 68 1.14 -8.09 -19.31
CA MET A 68 1.05 -6.80 -20.00
C MET A 68 1.25 -5.62 -19.04
N VAL A 69 0.64 -5.66 -17.85
CA VAL A 69 0.81 -4.61 -16.83
C VAL A 69 2.28 -4.52 -16.40
N TRP A 70 2.91 -5.63 -16.03
CA TRP A 70 4.31 -5.62 -15.62
C TRP A 70 5.26 -5.25 -16.75
N LEU A 71 5.01 -5.71 -17.98
CA LEU A 71 5.77 -5.33 -19.16
C LEU A 71 5.68 -3.83 -19.42
N SER A 72 4.50 -3.22 -19.31
CA SER A 72 4.37 -1.77 -19.46
C SER A 72 5.08 -1.00 -18.34
N MET A 73 4.98 -1.49 -17.09
CA MET A 73 5.59 -0.86 -15.93
C MET A 73 7.12 -0.84 -15.98
N TYR A 74 7.76 -1.86 -16.58
CA TYR A 74 9.22 -1.91 -16.72
C TYR A 74 9.72 -1.47 -18.10
N GLY A 75 8.92 -1.66 -19.16
CA GLY A 75 9.34 -1.41 -20.54
C GLY A 75 9.07 0.01 -21.05
N VAL A 76 7.97 0.65 -20.63
CA VAL A 76 7.58 1.98 -21.15
C VAL A 76 7.47 3.06 -20.08
N ASN A 77 7.55 2.69 -18.80
CA ASN A 77 7.49 3.67 -17.72
C ASN A 77 8.77 4.52 -17.69
N GLN A 78 8.60 5.81 -17.94
CA GLN A 78 9.72 6.76 -18.01
C GLN A 78 10.58 6.77 -16.74
N ALA A 79 9.98 6.61 -15.55
CA ALA A 79 10.74 6.57 -14.30
C ALA A 79 11.69 5.37 -14.22
N GLN A 80 11.32 4.24 -14.81
CA GLN A 80 12.12 3.03 -14.83
C GLN A 80 13.19 3.09 -15.92
N VAL A 81 12.83 3.56 -17.12
CA VAL A 81 13.78 3.76 -18.23
C VAL A 81 14.94 4.66 -17.82
N GLN A 82 14.66 5.76 -17.10
CA GLN A 82 15.70 6.65 -16.59
C GLN A 82 16.68 5.97 -15.62
N ARG A 83 16.21 4.99 -14.82
CA ARG A 83 17.09 4.23 -13.92
C ARG A 83 18.05 3.33 -14.69
N TYR A 84 17.61 2.75 -15.81
CA TYR A 84 18.45 1.89 -16.65
C TYR A 84 19.53 2.69 -17.39
N VAL A 85 19.17 3.85 -17.94
CA VAL A 85 20.10 4.72 -18.68
C VAL A 85 21.15 5.36 -17.76
N ALA A 86 20.89 5.44 -16.45
CA ALA A 86 21.85 5.93 -15.46
C ALA A 86 22.92 4.88 -15.04
N CYS A 87 22.76 3.60 -15.42
CA CYS A 87 23.76 2.56 -15.16
C CYS A 87 24.97 2.72 -16.08
N LYS A 88 26.16 2.28 -15.62
CA LYS A 88 27.39 2.43 -16.42
C LYS A 88 27.48 1.44 -17.56
N THR A 89 26.87 0.26 -17.39
CA THR A 89 26.87 -0.83 -18.38
C THR A 89 25.50 -1.49 -18.49
N GLU A 90 25.24 -2.13 -19.63
CA GLU A 90 23.99 -2.88 -19.86
C GLU A 90 23.85 -4.05 -18.87
N ASN A 91 24.95 -4.72 -18.54
CA ASN A 91 24.95 -5.83 -17.58
C ASN A 91 24.59 -5.36 -16.16
N GLU A 92 25.07 -4.19 -15.74
CA GLU A 92 24.66 -3.59 -14.46
C GLU A 92 23.17 -3.25 -14.45
N ALA A 93 22.62 -2.73 -15.56
CA ALA A 93 21.19 -2.43 -15.67
C ALA A 93 20.33 -3.71 -15.58
N LYS A 94 20.74 -4.80 -16.28
CA LYS A 94 20.08 -6.11 -16.20
C LYS A 94 20.13 -6.71 -14.80
N LEU A 95 21.29 -6.60 -14.13
CA LEU A 95 21.44 -7.08 -12.75
C LEU A 95 20.56 -6.29 -11.78
N ALA A 96 20.54 -4.96 -11.90
CA ALA A 96 19.69 -4.09 -11.07
C ALA A 96 18.20 -4.41 -11.24
N LEU A 97 17.77 -4.70 -12.47
CA LEU A 97 16.43 -5.17 -12.79
C LEU A 97 16.09 -6.50 -12.10
N LEU A 98 17.00 -7.48 -12.19
CA LEU A 98 16.79 -8.80 -11.59
C LEU A 98 16.72 -8.72 -10.07
N VAL A 99 17.60 -7.95 -9.43
CA VAL A 99 17.57 -7.71 -7.98
C VAL A 99 16.25 -7.05 -7.57
N ASN A 100 15.78 -6.06 -8.34
CA ASN A 100 14.49 -5.43 -8.09
C ASN A 100 13.32 -6.43 -8.19
N GLN A 101 13.34 -7.33 -9.18
CA GLN A 101 12.30 -8.33 -9.37
C GLN A 101 12.25 -9.35 -8.23
N VAL A 102 13.42 -9.79 -7.75
CA VAL A 102 13.54 -10.68 -6.59
C VAL A 102 13.02 -9.98 -5.33
N GLY A 103 13.40 -8.73 -5.09
CA GLY A 103 12.91 -7.95 -3.96
C GLY A 103 11.39 -7.77 -3.97
N LEU A 104 10.83 -7.43 -5.14
CA LEU A 104 9.39 -7.30 -5.33
C LEU A 104 8.66 -8.62 -5.05
N PHE A 105 9.20 -9.75 -5.52
CA PHE A 105 8.63 -11.07 -5.25
C PHE A 105 8.49 -11.32 -3.74
N PHE A 106 9.55 -11.11 -2.97
CA PHE A 106 9.51 -11.30 -1.51
C PHE A 106 8.49 -10.39 -0.82
N ILE A 107 8.45 -9.11 -1.20
CA ILE A 107 7.50 -8.14 -0.61
C ILE A 107 6.06 -8.56 -0.93
N VAL A 108 5.74 -8.87 -2.19
CA VAL A 108 4.40 -9.27 -2.61
C VAL A 108 3.98 -10.59 -1.94
N SER A 109 4.86 -11.60 -1.92
CA SER A 109 4.58 -12.87 -1.24
C SER A 109 4.32 -12.68 0.26
N SER A 110 5.10 -11.84 0.94
CA SER A 110 4.88 -11.54 2.35
C SER A 110 3.57 -10.80 2.61
N ALA A 111 3.19 -9.87 1.71
CA ALA A 111 1.93 -9.14 1.79
C ALA A 111 0.72 -10.06 1.56
N VAL A 112 0.80 -11.02 0.62
CA VAL A 112 -0.23 -12.05 0.42
C VAL A 112 -0.40 -12.89 1.67
N GLY A 113 0.71 -13.33 2.29
CA GLY A 113 0.64 -14.06 3.56
C GLY A 113 -0.02 -13.24 4.67
N CYS A 114 0.31 -11.94 4.78
CA CYS A 114 -0.35 -11.05 5.73
C CYS A 114 -1.86 -10.94 5.46
N GLY A 115 -2.28 -10.93 4.20
CA GLY A 115 -3.69 -10.95 3.80
C GLY A 115 -4.41 -12.24 4.21
N ILE A 116 -3.75 -13.40 4.15
CA ILE A 116 -4.29 -14.67 4.64
C ILE A 116 -4.49 -14.60 6.16
N VAL A 117 -3.46 -14.17 6.89
CA VAL A 117 -3.53 -14.00 8.36
C VAL A 117 -4.65 -13.03 8.75
N MET A 118 -4.77 -11.91 8.05
CA MET A 118 -5.83 -10.91 8.23
C MET A 118 -7.22 -11.53 8.05
N PHE A 119 -7.41 -12.32 6.99
CA PHE A 119 -8.67 -13.03 6.76
C PHE A 119 -9.01 -13.97 7.91
N VAL A 120 -8.05 -14.79 8.36
CA VAL A 120 -8.29 -15.77 9.42
C VAL A 120 -8.56 -15.09 10.77
N LEU A 121 -7.85 -14.00 11.10
CA LEU A 121 -8.05 -13.25 12.33
C LEU A 121 -9.43 -12.57 12.40
N TYR A 122 -9.89 -11.99 11.28
CA TYR A 122 -11.12 -11.20 11.25
C TYR A 122 -12.33 -11.93 10.65
N ARG A 123 -12.25 -13.25 10.45
CA ARG A 123 -13.35 -14.04 9.86
C ARG A 123 -14.64 -14.00 10.68
N ASP A 124 -14.50 -14.01 12.01
CA ASP A 124 -15.61 -14.12 12.96
C ASP A 124 -16.09 -12.73 13.45
N CYS A 125 -15.25 -11.71 13.32
CA CYS A 125 -15.49 -10.34 13.77
C CYS A 125 -14.85 -9.37 12.76
N ASP A 126 -15.63 -8.97 11.75
CA ASP A 126 -15.15 -8.07 10.71
C ASP A 126 -15.08 -6.62 11.23
N PRO A 127 -13.89 -5.99 11.29
CA PRO A 127 -13.75 -4.63 11.79
C PRO A 127 -14.45 -3.57 10.92
N LEU A 128 -14.74 -3.86 9.65
CA LEU A 128 -15.50 -2.95 8.77
C LEU A 128 -16.98 -2.92 9.14
N LEU A 129 -17.58 -4.10 9.29
CA LEU A 129 -18.98 -4.23 9.69
C LEU A 129 -19.21 -3.77 11.14
N ALA A 130 -18.22 -3.97 12.02
CA ALA A 130 -18.26 -3.50 13.39
C ALA A 130 -18.03 -1.98 13.54
N GLY A 131 -17.69 -1.28 12.44
CA GLY A 131 -17.51 0.17 12.41
C GLY A 131 -16.19 0.68 13.00
N TYR A 132 -15.18 -0.17 13.17
CA TYR A 132 -13.83 0.24 13.58
C TYR A 132 -13.03 0.85 12.44
N ILE A 133 -13.26 0.35 11.22
CA ILE A 133 -12.69 0.91 9.99
C ILE A 133 -13.80 1.39 9.08
N SER A 134 -13.51 2.40 8.26
CA SER A 134 -14.48 3.01 7.33
C SER A 134 -14.26 2.59 5.88
N ALA A 135 -13.09 2.03 5.57
CA ALA A 135 -12.73 1.60 4.22
C ALA A 135 -11.93 0.29 4.26
N PRO A 136 -12.08 -0.60 3.25
CA PRO A 136 -11.36 -1.87 3.20
C PRO A 136 -9.84 -1.71 3.29
N ASP A 137 -9.29 -0.68 2.68
CA ASP A 137 -7.85 -0.51 2.65
C ASP A 137 -7.23 -0.14 4.03
N GLN A 138 -8.07 0.10 5.05
CA GLN A 138 -7.66 0.32 6.43
C GLN A 138 -7.46 -0.98 7.22
N TYR A 139 -7.80 -2.15 6.66
CA TYR A 139 -7.62 -3.44 7.35
C TYR A 139 -6.17 -3.67 7.78
N MET A 140 -5.22 -3.46 6.86
CA MET A 140 -3.81 -3.72 7.17
C MET A 140 -3.27 -2.79 8.25
N PRO A 141 -3.45 -1.45 8.17
CA PRO A 141 -3.10 -0.57 9.27
C PRO A 141 -3.76 -0.91 10.61
N TYR A 142 -5.05 -1.29 10.58
CA TYR A 142 -5.77 -1.70 11.78
C TYR A 142 -5.15 -2.97 12.39
N MET A 143 -4.85 -3.97 11.57
CA MET A 143 -4.23 -5.21 12.00
C MET A 143 -2.85 -5.00 12.64
N VAL A 144 -2.03 -4.09 12.09
CA VAL A 144 -0.72 -3.79 12.70
C VAL A 144 -0.89 -3.14 14.08
N LEU A 145 -1.86 -2.23 14.23
CA LEU A 145 -2.14 -1.60 15.52
C LEU A 145 -2.65 -2.61 16.56
N ASP A 146 -3.48 -3.56 16.13
CA ASP A 146 -4.07 -4.61 16.97
C ASP A 146 -3.02 -5.64 17.42
N ILE A 147 -2.20 -6.17 16.49
CA ILE A 147 -1.18 -7.18 16.79
C ILE A 147 -0.06 -6.62 17.67
N PHE A 148 0.37 -5.38 17.44
CA PHE A 148 1.50 -4.76 18.14
C PHE A 148 1.08 -3.73 19.20
N GLU A 149 -0.12 -3.84 19.76
CA GLU A 149 -0.61 -2.96 20.83
C GLU A 149 0.39 -2.85 22.01
N LYS A 150 1.09 -3.95 22.30
CA LYS A 150 2.09 -4.03 23.38
C LYS A 150 3.42 -3.32 23.08
N TYR A 151 3.69 -2.98 21.83
CA TYR A 151 4.97 -2.40 21.38
C TYR A 151 4.73 -1.00 20.81
N PRO A 152 4.60 0.02 21.67
CA PRO A 152 4.37 1.40 21.22
C PRO A 152 5.53 1.85 20.32
N GLY A 153 5.19 2.40 19.15
CA GLY A 153 6.16 2.88 18.16
C GLY A 153 6.37 1.97 16.95
N VAL A 154 6.27 0.63 17.11
CA VAL A 154 6.44 -0.32 15.99
C VAL A 154 5.36 -0.14 14.90
N PRO A 155 4.05 -0.05 15.25
CA PRO A 155 3.02 0.27 14.26
C PRO A 155 3.24 1.62 13.58
N GLY A 156 3.64 2.64 14.35
CA GLY A 156 3.89 3.98 13.85
C GLY A 156 5.01 4.01 12.83
N LEU A 157 6.11 3.31 13.10
CA LEU A 157 7.24 3.18 12.19
C LEU A 157 6.83 2.45 10.89
N PHE A 158 6.11 1.34 11.00
CA PHE A 158 5.63 0.59 9.84
C PHE A 158 4.73 1.45 8.94
N LEU A 159 3.74 2.12 9.52
CA LEU A 159 2.84 3.00 8.79
C LEU A 159 3.58 4.19 8.17
N ALA A 160 4.49 4.82 8.92
CA ALA A 160 5.30 5.92 8.40
C ALA A 160 6.11 5.49 7.17
N CYS A 161 6.74 4.31 7.20
CA CYS A 161 7.47 3.77 6.05
C CYS A 161 6.57 3.43 4.86
N ALA A 162 5.38 2.86 5.10
CA ALA A 162 4.43 2.56 4.03
C ALA A 162 3.91 3.84 3.33
N TYR A 163 3.57 4.87 4.12
CA TYR A 163 3.17 6.17 3.58
C TYR A 163 4.32 6.86 2.86
N SER A 164 5.53 6.87 3.44
CA SER A 164 6.75 7.37 2.79
C SER A 164 6.96 6.73 1.42
N GLY A 165 6.78 5.41 1.31
CA GLY A 165 7.00 4.69 0.05
C GLY A 165 6.00 5.04 -1.03
N THR A 166 4.75 5.16 -0.62
CA THR A 166 3.67 5.61 -1.51
C THR A 166 3.96 7.03 -2.01
N LEU A 167 4.39 7.93 -1.11
CA LEU A 167 4.71 9.32 -1.45
C LEU A 167 5.94 9.43 -2.36
N SER A 168 6.98 8.60 -2.13
CA SER A 168 8.18 8.53 -2.99
C SER A 168 7.84 8.05 -4.41
N THR A 169 6.97 7.04 -4.51
CA THR A 169 6.47 6.52 -5.80
C THR A 169 5.64 7.57 -6.54
N ALA A 170 4.73 8.25 -5.83
CA ALA A 170 3.92 9.33 -6.40
C ALA A 170 4.78 10.52 -6.86
N SER A 171 5.80 10.90 -6.08
CA SER A 171 6.74 11.96 -6.48
C SER A 171 7.50 11.58 -7.75
N THR A 172 7.94 10.32 -7.84
CA THR A 172 8.63 9.79 -9.01
C THR A 172 7.75 9.80 -10.27
N SER A 173 6.47 9.41 -10.16
CA SER A 173 5.55 9.44 -11.30
C SER A 173 5.22 10.87 -11.74
N ILE A 174 5.03 11.81 -10.82
CA ILE A 174 4.82 13.24 -11.14
C ILE A 174 6.04 13.81 -11.85
N ASN A 175 7.25 13.53 -11.37
CA ASN A 175 8.48 13.98 -12.01
C ASN A 175 8.64 13.39 -13.41
N ALA A 176 8.30 12.10 -13.60
CA ALA A 176 8.32 11.46 -14.90
C ALA A 176 7.33 12.10 -15.88
N MET A 177 6.08 12.35 -15.45
CA MET A 177 5.07 13.02 -16.28
C MET A 177 5.46 14.46 -16.66
N ALA A 178 6.07 15.20 -15.72
CA ALA A 178 6.57 16.54 -15.99
C ALA A 178 7.72 16.51 -17.01
N ALA A 179 8.62 15.53 -16.92
CA ALA A 179 9.69 15.34 -17.89
C ALA A 179 9.15 15.01 -19.29
N VAL A 180 8.22 14.05 -19.39
CA VAL A 180 7.56 13.68 -20.65
C VAL A 180 6.85 14.88 -21.27
N THR A 181 6.07 15.64 -20.47
CA THR A 181 5.39 16.85 -20.95
C THR A 181 6.39 17.87 -21.51
N VAL A 182 7.53 18.06 -20.85
CA VAL A 182 8.53 19.04 -21.30
C VAL A 182 9.25 18.58 -22.58
N GLU A 183 9.69 17.33 -22.62
CA GLU A 183 10.42 16.77 -23.76
C GLU A 183 9.52 16.61 -25.00
N ASP A 184 8.28 16.14 -24.83
CA ASP A 184 7.42 15.75 -25.95
C ASP A 184 6.46 16.86 -26.39
N LEU A 185 6.03 17.76 -25.48
CA LEU A 185 5.07 18.82 -25.81
C LEU A 185 5.69 20.21 -25.83
N VAL A 186 6.60 20.53 -24.90
CA VAL A 186 7.13 21.90 -24.79
C VAL A 186 8.30 22.12 -25.76
N LYS A 187 9.29 21.22 -25.81
CA LYS A 187 10.46 21.41 -26.68
C LYS A 187 10.10 21.46 -28.18
N PRO A 188 9.24 20.58 -28.73
CA PRO A 188 8.94 20.61 -30.17
C PRO A 188 8.15 21.86 -30.57
N ASN A 189 7.26 22.34 -29.69
CA ASN A 189 6.44 23.52 -29.95
C ASN A 189 7.16 24.85 -29.62
N MET A 190 8.25 24.81 -28.84
CA MET A 190 9.03 25.99 -28.44
C MET A 190 10.54 25.71 -28.42
N PRO A 191 11.17 25.51 -29.59
CA PRO A 191 12.57 25.07 -29.71
C PRO A 191 13.62 26.10 -29.23
N SER A 192 13.25 27.37 -29.05
CA SER A 192 14.16 28.45 -28.63
C SER A 192 14.25 28.65 -27.11
N LEU A 193 13.62 27.79 -26.30
CA LEU A 193 13.60 27.95 -24.85
C LEU A 193 14.95 27.62 -24.21
N SER A 194 15.47 28.57 -23.42
CA SER A 194 16.65 28.36 -22.57
C SER A 194 16.46 27.20 -21.58
N PRO A 195 17.50 26.39 -21.30
CA PRO A 195 17.47 25.30 -20.31
C PRO A 195 16.95 25.72 -18.92
N ARG A 196 17.19 26.98 -18.54
CA ARG A 196 16.71 27.54 -17.26
C ARG A 196 15.18 27.70 -17.24
N LYS A 197 14.59 28.17 -18.35
CA LYS A 197 13.13 28.31 -18.48
C LYS A 197 12.46 26.94 -18.53
N LEU A 198 13.07 25.98 -19.21
CA LEU A 198 12.57 24.60 -19.26
C LEU A 198 12.53 23.94 -17.87
N THR A 199 13.59 24.15 -17.08
CA THR A 199 13.65 23.67 -15.69
C THR A 199 12.59 24.35 -14.81
N LEU A 200 12.31 25.65 -15.03
CA LEU A 200 11.25 26.37 -14.32
C LEU A 200 9.85 25.85 -14.70
N ILE A 201 9.60 25.56 -15.97
CA ILE A 201 8.34 24.95 -16.44
C ILE A 201 8.16 23.57 -15.84
N SER A 202 9.20 22.73 -15.86
CA SER A 202 9.18 21.40 -15.22
C SER A 202 8.87 21.50 -13.71
N LYS A 203 9.53 22.41 -12.99
CA LYS A 203 9.25 22.67 -11.56
C LYS A 203 7.83 23.18 -11.32
N GLY A 204 7.29 24.02 -12.21
CA GLY A 204 5.92 24.50 -12.17
C GLY A 204 4.91 23.37 -12.37
N LEU A 205 5.12 22.50 -13.36
CA LEU A 205 4.29 21.32 -13.62
C LEU A 205 4.30 20.35 -12.43
N CYS A 206 5.46 20.08 -11.83
CA CYS A 206 5.54 19.26 -10.62
C CYS A 206 4.77 19.88 -9.45
N LYS A 207 4.81 21.20 -9.26
CA LYS A 207 4.04 21.90 -8.22
C LYS A 207 2.53 21.82 -8.46
N CYS A 208 2.07 22.01 -9.71
CA CYS A 208 0.65 21.86 -10.04
C CYS A 208 0.16 20.41 -9.86
N GLY A 209 0.98 19.43 -10.26
CA GLY A 209 0.68 18.01 -10.07
C GLY A 209 0.67 17.57 -8.61
N ALA A 210 1.62 18.05 -7.79
CA ALA A 210 1.70 17.73 -6.36
C ALA A 210 0.65 18.48 -5.51
N GLY A 211 0.35 19.74 -5.85
CA GLY A 211 -0.64 20.57 -5.16
C GLY A 211 -2.07 20.06 -5.27
N ALA A 212 -2.37 19.26 -6.30
CA ALA A 212 -3.70 18.66 -6.48
C ALA A 212 -3.98 17.45 -5.57
N GLY A 213 -3.00 16.89 -4.84
CA GLY A 213 -3.25 15.70 -4.02
C GLY A 213 -2.36 15.45 -2.80
N GLN A 214 -1.13 15.98 -2.76
CA GLN A 214 -0.12 15.51 -1.81
C GLN A 214 0.05 16.42 -0.58
N GLU A 215 0.04 17.75 -0.76
CA GLU A 215 0.25 18.69 0.35
C GLU A 215 -0.97 18.83 1.27
N GLY A 216 -2.18 18.74 0.73
CA GLY A 216 -3.42 18.80 1.52
C GLY A 216 -3.56 17.65 2.51
N SER A 217 -3.19 16.43 2.11
CA SER A 217 -3.29 15.23 2.97
C SER A 217 -2.24 15.19 4.07
N LEU A 218 -1.01 15.67 3.80
CA LEU A 218 0.07 15.70 4.79
C LEU A 218 -0.19 16.74 5.89
N HIS A 219 -0.68 17.93 5.53
CA HIS A 219 -1.11 18.91 6.53
C HIS A 219 -2.31 18.42 7.35
N LEU A 220 -3.29 17.76 6.72
CA LEU A 220 -4.43 17.19 7.44
C LEU A 220 -4.02 16.04 8.38
N ALA A 221 -3.08 15.19 7.94
CA ALA A 221 -2.56 14.06 8.73
C ALA A 221 -1.71 14.55 9.91
N ALA A 222 -0.84 15.53 9.70
CA ALA A 222 -0.05 16.16 10.76
C ALA A 222 -0.94 16.90 11.78
N TRP A 223 -1.97 17.62 11.31
CA TRP A 223 -2.95 18.27 12.18
C TRP A 223 -3.77 17.26 12.99
N ARG A 224 -4.23 16.16 12.37
CA ARG A 224 -4.94 15.07 13.07
C ARG A 224 -4.08 14.35 14.11
N TRP A 225 -2.79 14.13 13.81
CA TRP A 225 -1.85 13.54 14.77
C TRP A 225 -1.64 14.44 15.98
N GLY A 226 -1.48 15.75 15.78
CA GLY A 226 -1.37 16.73 16.88
C GLY A 226 -2.66 16.92 17.69
N SER A 227 -3.82 16.51 17.16
CA SER A 227 -5.13 16.68 17.80
C SER A 227 -5.58 15.47 18.63
N GLY A 228 -4.76 14.41 18.74
CA GLY A 228 -5.13 13.16 19.43
C GLY A 228 -6.26 12.35 18.75
N ASN A 229 -6.73 12.79 17.57
CA ASN A 229 -7.85 12.19 16.86
C ASN A 229 -7.30 11.20 15.82
N VAL A 230 -6.85 10.04 16.29
CA VAL A 230 -6.26 8.97 15.46
C VAL A 230 -7.36 8.25 14.69
N ARG A 231 -7.85 8.88 13.63
CA ARG A 231 -8.68 8.21 12.62
C ARG A 231 -7.83 8.05 11.37
N LEU A 232 -7.49 6.79 11.04
CA LEU A 232 -6.63 6.44 9.91
C LEU A 232 -7.09 7.20 8.66
N PRO A 233 -6.22 7.96 7.97
CA PRO A 233 -6.60 8.52 6.70
C PRO A 233 -6.96 7.36 5.75
N GLY A 234 -8.13 7.44 5.12
CA GLY A 234 -8.48 6.52 4.03
C GLY A 234 -7.37 6.58 2.98
N PRO A 235 -7.00 5.47 2.35
CA PRO A 235 -5.85 5.49 1.47
C PRO A 235 -6.16 6.15 0.14
N PHE A 236 -5.11 6.78 -0.36
CA PHE A 236 -4.99 7.23 -1.72
C PHE A 236 -4.96 5.99 -2.62
N VAL A 237 -6.08 5.71 -3.29
CA VAL A 237 -6.13 4.74 -4.38
C VAL A 237 -5.32 5.31 -5.55
N MET A 238 -4.07 4.89 -5.66
CA MET A 238 -3.15 5.21 -6.76
C MET A 238 -2.96 4.00 -7.70
N LEU A 239 -4.03 3.24 -7.95
CA LEU A 239 -4.09 2.25 -9.03
C LEU A 239 -5.51 2.23 -9.62
N GLY A 240 -5.60 2.52 -10.91
CA GLY A 240 -6.85 2.57 -11.66
C GLY A 240 -7.62 1.26 -11.57
N GLY A 241 -8.87 1.36 -11.15
CA GLY A 241 -9.84 0.28 -11.13
C GLY A 241 -11.16 0.82 -10.62
N GLY A 242 -11.97 1.38 -11.52
CA GLY A 242 -13.28 1.92 -11.20
C GLY A 242 -14.16 0.90 -10.47
N GLY A 243 -14.39 1.14 -9.18
CA GLY A 243 -15.44 0.51 -8.39
C GLY A 243 -16.47 1.59 -8.04
N LYS A 244 -17.65 1.52 -8.67
CA LYS A 244 -18.81 2.35 -8.33
C LYS A 244 -19.10 2.28 -6.83
N ARG A 245 -19.22 3.44 -6.17
CA ARG A 245 -19.95 3.57 -4.91
C ARG A 245 -21.44 3.51 -5.23
N GLU A 246 -22.13 2.45 -4.82
CA GLU A 246 -23.58 2.46 -4.74
C GLU A 246 -24.03 2.73 -3.30
N GLY A 247 -24.76 3.84 -3.14
CA GLY A 247 -25.90 4.04 -2.25
C GLY A 247 -25.83 3.62 -0.78
N GLY A 248 -25.77 4.62 0.12
CA GLY A 248 -26.18 4.48 1.51
C GLY A 248 -26.21 5.83 2.23
N LYS A 249 -27.41 6.31 2.58
CA LYS A 249 -27.74 7.65 3.13
C LYS A 249 -27.16 7.91 4.53
N PRO A 250 -27.05 9.20 4.95
CA PRO A 250 -26.46 9.58 6.24
C PRO A 250 -27.50 9.47 7.35
N LEU A 251 -27.18 8.79 8.45
CA LEU A 251 -27.99 8.89 9.66
C LEU A 251 -27.14 8.87 10.95
N LEU A 252 -27.38 9.96 11.69
CA LEU A 252 -27.38 10.09 13.15
C LEU A 252 -26.04 10.15 13.87
N GLY A 253 -25.79 11.38 14.36
CA GLY A 253 -24.78 11.67 15.36
C GLY A 253 -25.03 10.89 16.65
N PHE A 254 -23.93 10.59 17.32
CA PHE A 254 -23.96 10.07 18.68
C PHE A 254 -23.34 11.08 19.62
N HIS A 255 -24.25 11.63 20.42
CA HIS A 255 -24.04 12.22 21.73
C HIS A 255 -23.03 11.38 22.54
N GLU A 256 -22.03 12.05 23.09
CA GLU A 256 -21.19 11.48 24.14
C GLU A 256 -22.08 11.07 25.32
N ASN A 257 -21.94 9.83 25.77
CA ASN A 257 -22.24 9.44 27.13
C ASN A 257 -21.14 8.50 27.61
N GLY A 258 -20.53 8.91 28.72
CA GLY A 258 -19.46 8.19 29.40
C GLY A 258 -19.88 6.80 29.86
N ASN A 259 -18.87 5.96 30.09
CA ASN A 259 -18.92 4.51 30.34
C ASN A 259 -19.05 3.63 29.09
N SER A 260 -17.96 3.51 28.34
CA SER A 260 -17.71 2.32 27.55
C SER A 260 -16.23 1.94 27.61
N LEU A 261 -15.97 0.74 28.13
CA LEU A 261 -14.70 0.04 27.96
C LEU A 261 -14.26 0.11 26.49
N PRO A 262 -12.96 0.28 26.19
CA PRO A 262 -12.50 0.40 24.82
C PRO A 262 -12.95 -0.84 24.03
N LYS A 263 -13.75 -0.60 22.99
CA LYS A 263 -14.41 -1.62 22.17
C LYS A 263 -13.42 -2.61 21.51
N THR A 264 -12.14 -2.23 21.36
CA THR A 264 -11.02 -3.13 21.03
C THR A 264 -10.95 -4.35 21.94
N SER A 265 -11.22 -4.17 23.24
CA SER A 265 -11.21 -5.26 24.22
C SER A 265 -12.31 -6.30 24.00
N LEU A 266 -13.38 -6.01 23.25
CA LEU A 266 -14.51 -6.93 23.07
C LEU A 266 -14.27 -7.94 21.95
N CYS A 267 -13.69 -7.52 20.82
CA CYS A 267 -13.31 -8.44 19.73
C CYS A 267 -12.11 -9.29 20.17
N GLN A 268 -11.15 -8.69 20.90
CA GLN A 268 -10.02 -9.40 21.52
C GLN A 268 -10.48 -10.33 22.67
N LYS A 269 -11.43 -9.93 23.52
CA LYS A 269 -12.04 -10.83 24.53
C LYS A 269 -12.86 -11.94 23.89
N HIS A 270 -13.58 -11.71 22.79
CA HIS A 270 -14.28 -12.78 22.07
C HIS A 270 -13.28 -13.78 21.46
N TYR A 271 -12.18 -13.28 20.89
CA TYR A 271 -11.07 -14.08 20.40
C TYR A 271 -10.44 -14.94 21.50
N PHE A 272 -10.08 -14.35 22.64
CA PHE A 272 -9.54 -15.09 23.80
C PHE A 272 -10.58 -15.98 24.51
N SER A 273 -11.87 -15.63 24.48
CA SER A 273 -12.96 -16.41 25.08
C SER A 273 -13.30 -17.65 24.24
N CYS A 274 -13.20 -17.59 22.90
CA CYS A 274 -13.26 -18.76 22.03
C CYS A 274 -12.06 -19.71 22.24
N LYS A 275 -10.87 -19.18 22.56
CA LYS A 275 -9.68 -19.99 22.87
C LYS A 275 -9.82 -20.81 24.16
N ASN A 276 -10.56 -20.32 25.15
CA ASN A 276 -10.79 -21.05 26.41
C ASN A 276 -11.97 -22.05 26.35
N LYS A 277 -12.60 -22.22 25.18
CA LYS A 277 -13.69 -23.18 24.95
C LYS A 277 -13.34 -24.31 23.98
N SER A 278 -12.08 -24.39 23.50
CA SER A 278 -11.57 -25.50 22.69
C SER A 278 -10.54 -26.33 23.45
#